data_AF-A0A6J7DXQ7-F1
#
_entry.id   AF-A0A6J7DXQ7-F1
#
_cell.length_a   1.000
_cell.length_b   1.000
_cell.length_c   1.000
_cell.angle_alpha   90.00
_cell.angle_beta   90.00
_cell.angle_gamma   90.00
#
_symmetry.space_group_name_H-M   'P 1'
#
loop_
_entity.id
_entity.type
_entity.pdbx_description
1 polymer ?
#
loop_
_entity_poly.entity_id
_entity_poly.type
_entity_poly.pdbx_seq_one_letter_code
_entity_poly.pdbx_strand_id
1 'polypeptide(L)'
;MSLDLLKGNCPDEQLGQLLESGIGLFAGSVPAVGNGEISNADASRPVRAAIHRLGMSDPAWLAGVVITPTCGMAGADWEWVRTAYAACRAAGSVLRDDRVDGEEEGGEHGR
;
A
#
# COMPACT_ATOMS: atom_id res chain seq x y z
N MET A 1 -5.60 11.13 8.68
CA MET A 1 -6.22 11.61 7.42
C MET A 1 -6.44 10.43 6.49
N SER A 2 -7.49 10.43 5.65
CA SER A 2 -7.68 9.44 4.59
C SER A 2 -7.46 10.08 3.22
N LEU A 3 -6.71 9.43 2.34
CA LEU A 3 -6.39 9.91 0.99
C LEU A 3 -6.48 8.77 -0.03
N ASP A 4 -7.10 9.05 -1.17
CA ASP A 4 -7.08 8.17 -2.33
C ASP A 4 -5.79 8.41 -3.13
N LEU A 5 -4.79 7.54 -2.92
CA LEU A 5 -3.50 7.64 -3.58
C LEU A 5 -3.55 7.20 -5.06
N LEU A 6 -4.65 6.59 -5.51
CA LEU A 6 -4.86 6.28 -6.93
C LEU A 6 -5.27 7.52 -7.74
N LYS A 7 -5.76 8.57 -7.08
CA LYS A 7 -6.15 9.84 -7.72
C LYS A 7 -5.12 10.96 -7.62
N GLY A 8 -4.12 10.83 -6.74
CA GLY A 8 -2.96 11.74 -6.67
C GLY A 8 -3.29 13.21 -6.36
N ASN A 9 -4.34 13.48 -5.58
CA ASN A 9 -4.87 14.84 -5.40
C ASN A 9 -4.32 15.63 -4.20
N CYS A 10 -3.43 15.05 -3.39
CA CYS A 10 -2.81 15.74 -2.26
C CYS A 10 -1.44 16.29 -2.67
N PRO A 11 -1.17 17.61 -2.51
CA PRO A 11 0.16 18.18 -2.74
C PRO A 11 1.21 17.54 -1.82
N ASP A 12 2.39 17.27 -2.36
CA ASP A 12 3.46 16.59 -1.63
C ASP A 12 3.88 17.36 -0.36
N GLU A 13 3.96 18.69 -0.40
CA GLU A 13 4.30 19.51 0.78
C GLU A 13 3.27 19.36 1.91
N GLN A 14 1.98 19.34 1.58
CA GLN A 14 0.91 19.12 2.56
C GLN A 14 0.98 17.71 3.14
N LEU A 15 1.23 16.70 2.30
CA LEU A 15 1.37 15.31 2.73
C LEU A 15 2.58 15.11 3.66
N GLY A 16 3.72 15.71 3.31
CA GLY A 16 4.93 15.69 4.13
C GLY A 16 4.71 16.29 5.52
N GLN A 17 4.16 17.50 5.59
CA GLN A 17 3.85 18.17 6.87
C GLN A 17 2.90 17.34 7.75
N LEU A 18 1.89 16.70 7.15
CA LEU A 18 0.96 15.85 7.89
C LEU A 18 1.68 14.66 8.53
N LEU A 19 2.51 13.96 7.77
CA LEU A 19 3.29 12.84 8.29
C LEU A 19 4.28 13.29 9.38
N GLU A 20 5.00 14.40 9.15
CA GLU A 20 5.93 15.00 10.11
C GLU A 20 5.26 15.42 11.42
N SER A 21 4.01 15.90 11.35
CA SER A 21 3.22 16.25 12.54
C SER A 21 2.74 15.03 13.35
N GLY A 22 3.01 13.81 12.88
CA GLY A 22 2.56 12.57 13.51
C GLY A 22 1.10 12.22 13.25
N ILE A 23 0.43 12.88 12.31
CA ILE A 23 -0.94 12.54 11.91
C ILE A 23 -0.89 11.27 11.06
N GLY A 24 -1.56 10.21 11.53
CA GLY A 24 -1.66 8.96 10.80
C GLY A 24 -2.39 9.10 9.46
N LEU A 25 -1.98 8.30 8.47
CA LEU A 25 -2.49 8.29 7.11
C LEU A 25 -3.19 6.96 6.80
N PHE A 26 -4.46 7.00 6.43
CA PHE A 26 -5.18 5.92 5.77
C PHE A 26 -4.98 6.08 4.25
N ALA A 27 -4.03 5.32 3.72
CA ALA A 27 -3.58 5.38 2.34
C ALA A 27 -4.43 4.46 1.46
N GLY A 28 -5.44 5.04 0.80
CA GLY A 28 -6.26 4.38 -0.21
C GLY A 28 -5.40 3.96 -1.39
N SER A 29 -5.00 2.69 -1.42
CA SER A 29 -4.04 2.15 -2.41
C SER A 29 -4.61 0.99 -3.21
N VAL A 30 -5.78 0.48 -2.80
CA VAL A 30 -6.48 -0.62 -3.45
C VAL A 30 -7.85 -0.12 -3.94
N PRO A 31 -8.28 -0.38 -5.18
CA PRO A 31 -9.57 0.09 -5.67
C PRO A 31 -10.74 -0.42 -4.82
N ALA A 32 -11.68 0.46 -4.48
CA ALA A 32 -12.88 0.07 -3.74
C ALA A 32 -13.82 -0.87 -4.52
N VAL A 33 -13.79 -0.79 -5.85
CA VAL A 33 -14.56 -1.65 -6.76
C VAL A 33 -13.61 -2.14 -7.84
N GLY A 34 -13.66 -3.43 -8.15
CA GLY A 34 -12.76 -4.08 -9.09
C GLY A 34 -13.12 -5.55 -9.27
N ASN A 35 -12.23 -6.28 -9.94
CA ASN A 35 -12.31 -7.72 -10.15
C ASN A 35 -10.90 -8.29 -10.30
N GLY A 36 -10.79 -9.63 -10.25
CA GLY A 36 -9.53 -10.34 -10.41
C GLY A 36 -8.63 -10.23 -9.18
N GLU A 37 -7.33 -10.35 -9.41
CA GLU A 37 -6.29 -10.34 -8.37
C GLU A 37 -5.48 -9.04 -8.38
N ILE A 38 -4.93 -8.69 -7.22
CA ILE A 38 -3.97 -7.59 -7.07
C ILE A 38 -2.68 -8.14 -6.48
N SER A 39 -1.57 -7.87 -7.14
CA SER A 39 -0.25 -8.23 -6.63
C SER A 39 0.14 -7.36 -5.43
N ASN A 40 0.98 -7.90 -4.54
CA ASN A 40 1.52 -7.14 -3.41
C ASN A 40 2.33 -5.91 -3.87
N ALA A 41 3.01 -6.03 -5.01
CA ALA A 41 3.75 -4.94 -5.63
C ALA A 41 2.81 -3.80 -6.05
N ASP A 42 1.68 -4.12 -6.67
CA ASP A 42 0.74 -3.10 -7.13
C ASP A 42 -0.05 -2.46 -5.97
N ALA A 43 -0.44 -3.24 -4.97
CA ALA A 43 -1.11 -2.70 -3.78
C ALA A 43 -0.21 -1.78 -2.94
N SER A 44 1.10 -2.03 -2.89
CA SER A 44 2.07 -1.21 -2.14
C SER A 44 2.63 -0.03 -2.94
N ARG A 45 2.58 -0.09 -4.28
CA ARG A 45 3.15 0.91 -5.19
C ARG A 45 2.72 2.35 -4.88
N PRO A 46 1.43 2.68 -4.62
CA PRO A 46 1.03 4.07 -4.39
C PRO A 46 1.70 4.69 -3.16
N VAL A 47 1.83 3.92 -2.07
CA VAL A 47 2.52 4.38 -0.85
C VAL A 47 4.01 4.52 -1.07
N ARG A 48 4.65 3.53 -1.69
CA ARG A 48 6.09 3.61 -2.02
C ARG A 48 6.40 4.81 -2.91
N ALA A 49 5.54 5.08 -3.89
CA ALA A 49 5.66 6.23 -4.78
C ALA A 49 5.50 7.55 -4.02
N ALA A 50 4.53 7.67 -3.10
CA ALA A 50 4.36 8.86 -2.28
C ALA A 50 5.60 9.14 -1.41
N ILE A 51 6.06 8.14 -0.67
CA ILE A 51 7.25 8.23 0.20
C ILE A 51 8.50 8.63 -0.60
N HIS A 52 8.69 8.02 -1.78
CA HIS A 52 9.79 8.35 -2.68
C HIS A 52 9.75 9.81 -3.15
N ARG A 53 8.57 10.32 -3.53
CA ARG A 53 8.42 11.73 -3.95
C ARG A 53 8.69 12.71 -2.80
N LEU A 54 8.30 12.34 -1.58
CA LEU A 54 8.53 13.14 -0.38
C LEU A 54 9.98 13.10 0.11
N GLY A 55 10.83 12.24 -0.45
CA GLY A 55 12.21 12.06 0.03
C GLY A 55 12.31 11.43 1.41
N MET A 56 11.26 10.76 1.88
CA MET A 56 11.20 10.12 3.20
C MET A 56 11.94 8.77 3.14
N SER A 57 13.22 8.75 3.50
CA SER A 57 14.05 7.54 3.47
C SER A 57 13.99 6.71 4.75
N ASP A 58 13.54 7.28 5.86
CA ASP A 58 13.39 6.58 7.14
C ASP A 58 12.08 5.75 7.16
N PRO A 59 12.15 4.42 7.29
CA PRO A 59 10.95 3.58 7.36
C PRO A 59 10.08 3.87 8.60
N ALA A 60 10.56 4.59 9.62
CA ALA A 60 9.78 4.95 10.80
C ALA A 60 8.47 5.69 10.46
N TRP A 61 8.44 6.43 9.35
CA TRP A 61 7.23 7.11 8.87
C TRP A 61 6.08 6.16 8.55
N LEU A 62 6.38 4.91 8.18
CA LEU A 62 5.37 3.89 7.89
C LEU A 62 4.59 3.44 9.13
N ALA A 63 5.08 3.70 10.34
CA ALA A 63 4.35 3.38 11.57
C ALA A 63 3.01 4.15 11.67
N GLY A 64 2.92 5.31 11.02
CA GLY A 64 1.69 6.11 10.93
C GLY A 64 0.79 5.78 9.74
N VAL A 65 1.16 4.80 8.89
CA VAL A 65 0.47 4.53 7.62
C VAL A 65 -0.33 3.24 7.68
N VAL A 66 -1.61 3.33 7.31
CA VAL A 66 -2.54 2.20 7.19
C VAL A 66 -2.95 2.07 5.73
N ILE A 67 -2.74 0.88 5.14
CA ILE A 67 -3.21 0.59 3.78
C ILE A 67 -4.72 0.31 3.82
N THR A 68 -5.45 0.95 2.91
CA THR A 68 -6.90 0.83 2.82
C THR A 68 -7.36 0.72 1.37
N PRO A 69 -8.59 0.20 1.14
CA PRO A 69 -9.29 0.48 -0.10
C PRO A 69 -9.52 1.98 -0.27
N THR A 70 -9.70 2.44 -1.51
CA THR A 70 -9.89 3.87 -1.81
C THR A 70 -11.22 4.44 -1.29
N CYS A 71 -12.18 3.59 -0.90
CA CYS A 71 -13.48 3.95 -0.35
C CYS A 71 -14.11 2.75 0.38
N GLY A 72 -15.31 2.93 0.96
CA GLY A 72 -16.02 1.94 1.79
C GLY A 72 -16.62 0.73 1.06
N MET A 73 -16.09 0.32 -0.11
CA MET A 73 -16.49 -0.88 -0.87
C MET A 73 -17.94 -0.92 -1.37
N ALA A 74 -18.68 0.19 -1.30
CA ALA A 74 -20.03 0.26 -1.85
C ALA A 74 -20.00 -0.03 -3.36
N GLY A 75 -20.77 -1.04 -3.79
CA GLY A 75 -20.80 -1.49 -5.18
C GLY A 75 -19.79 -2.58 -5.55
N ALA A 76 -18.96 -3.05 -4.61
CA ALA A 76 -18.13 -4.23 -4.79
C ALA A 76 -18.95 -5.52 -4.63
N ASP A 77 -18.59 -6.56 -5.38
CA ASP A 77 -19.01 -7.92 -5.07
C ASP A 77 -18.18 -8.51 -3.92
N TRP A 78 -18.66 -9.62 -3.35
CA TRP A 78 -18.04 -10.23 -2.18
C TRP A 78 -16.66 -10.82 -2.46
N GLU A 79 -16.42 -11.29 -3.69
CA GLU A 79 -15.13 -11.82 -4.09
C GLU A 79 -14.08 -10.69 -4.10
N TRP A 80 -14.43 -9.55 -4.68
CA TRP A 80 -13.59 -8.36 -4.66
C TRP A 80 -13.32 -7.84 -3.25
N VAL A 81 -14.31 -7.86 -2.36
CA VAL A 81 -14.09 -7.46 -0.96
C VAL A 81 -12.97 -8.29 -0.32
N ARG A 82 -12.98 -9.60 -0.54
CA ARG A 82 -11.95 -10.49 -0.01
C ARG A 82 -10.59 -10.21 -0.64
N THR A 83 -10.53 -10.07 -1.97
CA THR A 83 -9.28 -9.73 -2.67
C THR A 83 -8.71 -8.41 -2.18
N ALA A 84 -9.54 -7.36 -2.09
CA ALA A 84 -9.09 -6.02 -1.75
C ALA A 84 -8.48 -5.96 -0.33
N TYR A 85 -9.12 -6.59 0.65
CA TYR A 85 -8.58 -6.63 2.01
C TYR A 85 -7.37 -7.56 2.15
N ALA A 86 -7.31 -8.67 1.40
CA ALA A 86 -6.11 -9.50 1.34
C ALA A 86 -4.91 -8.71 0.77
N ALA A 87 -5.13 -7.96 -0.31
CA ALA A 87 -4.13 -7.08 -0.91
C ALA A 87 -3.68 -5.97 0.04
N CYS A 88 -4.60 -5.33 0.79
CA CYS A 88 -4.25 -4.33 1.81
C CYS A 88 -3.33 -4.93 2.88
N ARG A 89 -3.65 -6.14 3.37
CA ARG A 89 -2.82 -6.84 4.36
C ARG A 89 -1.43 -7.16 3.80
N ALA A 90 -1.37 -7.74 2.61
CA ALA A 90 -0.10 -8.15 2.01
C ALA A 90 0.80 -6.95 1.68
N ALA A 91 0.22 -5.85 1.20
CA ALA A 91 0.94 -4.59 0.99
C ALA A 91 1.50 -4.02 2.30
N GLY A 92 0.72 -4.07 3.39
CA GLY A 92 1.20 -3.66 4.71
C GLY A 92 2.42 -4.46 5.16
N SER A 93 2.41 -5.79 4.95
CA SER A 93 3.56 -6.65 5.26
C SER A 93 4.79 -6.31 4.41
N VAL A 94 4.62 -6.12 3.09
CA VAL A 94 5.72 -5.71 2.20
C VAL A 94 6.34 -4.38 2.63
N LEU A 95 5.52 -3.41 3.04
CA LEU A 95 6.01 -2.09 3.46
C LEU A 95 6.79 -2.13 4.77
N ARG A 96 6.46 -3.06 5.68
CA ARG A 96 7.22 -3.25 6.92
C ARG A 96 8.54 -4.00 6.73
N ASP A 97 8.84 -4.43 5.50
CA ASP A 97 9.90 -5.41 5.24
C ASP A 97 9.70 -6.70 6.08
N ASP A 98 8.43 -7.04 6.34
CA ASP A 98 8.09 -8.39 6.79
C ASP A 98 8.42 -9.28 5.60
N ARG A 99 9.61 -9.88 5.57
CA ARG A 99 9.96 -10.87 4.54
C ARG A 99 8.81 -11.84 4.42
N VAL A 100 8.11 -11.82 3.27
CA VAL A 100 7.19 -12.88 2.91
C VAL A 100 8.05 -13.97 2.33
N ASP A 101 8.77 -14.69 3.21
CA ASP A 101 9.53 -15.86 2.83
C ASP A 101 8.51 -16.93 2.38
N GLY A 102 8.57 -17.28 1.09
CA GLY A 102 7.66 -18.24 0.46
C GLY A 102 7.96 -18.44 -1.03
N GLU A 103 9.17 -18.94 -1.31
CA GLU A 103 9.60 -19.80 -2.45
C GLU A 103 9.39 -19.25 -3.87
N GLU A 104 10.43 -19.04 -4.69
CA GLU A 104 11.26 -20.12 -5.26
C GLU A 104 12.78 -19.92 -5.08
N GLU A 105 13.40 -20.80 -4.29
CA GLU A 105 14.75 -21.30 -4.60
C GLU A 105 14.60 -22.54 -5.48
N GLY A 106 15.33 -22.58 -6.60
CA GLY A 106 15.38 -23.77 -7.45
C GLY A 106 16.29 -23.58 -8.66
N GLY A 107 17.61 -23.59 -8.46
CA GLY A 107 18.52 -23.59 -9.59
C GLY A 107 20.01 -23.46 -9.32
N GLU A 108 20.56 -24.14 -8.30
CA GLU A 108 21.99 -24.49 -8.37
C GLU A 108 22.14 -25.72 -9.29
N HIS A 109 22.80 -25.53 -10.43
CA HIS A 109 23.49 -26.59 -11.14
C HIS A 109 24.85 -26.08 -11.59
N GLY A 110 25.86 -26.40 -10.79
CA GLY A 110 27.25 -26.27 -11.18
C GLY A 110 27.61 -27.23 -12.32
N ARG A 111 28.31 -26.70 -13.31
CA ARG A 111 29.62 -27.18 -13.73
C ARG A 111 30.33 -26.12 -14.58
#